data_AF-A0A2D7H2B7-F1
#
_entry.id   AF-A0A2D7H2B7-F1
#
_cell.length_a   1.000
_cell.length_b   1.000
_cell.length_c   1.000
_cell.angle_alpha   90.00
_cell.angle_beta   90.00
_cell.angle_gamma   90.00
#
_symmetry.space_group_name_H-M   'P 1'
#
loop_
_entity.id
_entity.type
_entity.pdbx_description
1 polymer ?
#
loop_
_entity_poly.entity_id
_entity_poly.type
_entity_poly.pdbx_seq_one_letter_code
_entity_poly.pdbx_strand_id
1 'polypeptide(L)'
;MTLPNTSLSLEIPFNEVSALPKAFVIDCRSTEEFDAGHVANSCNIPLQHLSIRKDDFPCDCDDHFFVYCKSGNRSATFATYLRSIGYTKCQSIKGGFEQWGEQTTC
;
A
#
# COMPACT_ATOMS: atom_id res chain seq x y z
N MET A 1 8.72 -27.48 -13.32
CA MET A 1 7.57 -26.55 -13.43
C MET A 1 7.91 -25.34 -12.58
N THR A 2 8.42 -24.29 -13.20
CA THR A 2 8.92 -23.09 -12.51
C THR A 2 7.71 -22.25 -12.10
N LEU A 3 7.52 -22.07 -10.80
CA LEU A 3 6.45 -21.25 -10.24
C LEU A 3 6.59 -19.81 -10.80
N PRO A 4 5.57 -19.24 -11.45
CA PRO A 4 5.63 -17.85 -11.85
C PRO A 4 5.43 -16.97 -10.60
N ASN A 5 6.52 -16.37 -10.13
CA ASN A 5 6.54 -15.05 -9.47
C ASN A 5 5.88 -14.91 -8.08
N THR A 6 5.97 -15.93 -7.21
CA THR A 6 5.43 -15.90 -5.83
C THR A 6 6.49 -15.65 -4.73
N SER A 7 7.42 -14.69 -4.91
CA SER A 7 8.40 -14.34 -3.85
C SER A 7 8.25 -12.94 -3.28
N LEU A 8 7.21 -12.18 -3.66
CA LEU A 8 6.92 -10.88 -3.05
C LEU A 8 6.14 -11.07 -1.75
N SER A 9 6.78 -10.76 -0.62
CA SER A 9 6.16 -10.77 0.71
C SER A 9 4.87 -9.94 0.71
N LEU A 10 3.82 -10.39 1.41
CA LEU A 10 2.59 -9.58 1.53
C LEU A 10 2.87 -8.29 2.29
N GLU A 11 3.78 -8.32 3.26
CA GLU A 11 4.17 -7.17 4.06
C GLU A 11 5.60 -6.74 3.73
N ILE A 12 5.83 -5.43 3.70
CA ILE A 12 7.15 -4.82 3.52
C ILE A 12 7.36 -3.78 4.64
N PRO A 13 8.55 -3.70 5.25
CA PRO A 13 8.85 -2.63 6.18
C PRO A 13 9.04 -1.29 5.46
N PHE A 14 8.69 -0.18 6.12
CA PHE A 14 8.72 1.16 5.51
C PHE A 14 10.11 1.56 4.96
N ASN A 15 11.19 1.15 5.62
CA ASN A 15 12.57 1.43 5.22
C ASN A 15 12.93 0.89 3.83
N GLU A 16 12.25 -0.14 3.34
CA GLU A 16 12.47 -0.68 2.01
C GLU A 16 11.60 0.02 0.95
N VAL A 17 10.47 0.61 1.36
CA VAL A 17 9.56 1.32 0.44
C VAL A 17 10.24 2.56 -0.16
N SER A 18 10.99 3.31 0.64
CA SER A 18 11.72 4.50 0.19
C SER A 18 12.86 4.19 -0.79
N ALA A 19 13.34 2.94 -0.83
CA ALA A 19 14.38 2.49 -1.73
C ALA A 19 13.87 2.16 -3.15
N LEU A 20 12.55 2.18 -3.37
CA LEU A 20 11.93 1.78 -4.64
C LEU A 20 11.56 3.01 -5.49
N PRO A 21 12.29 3.28 -6.59
CA PRO A 21 12.13 4.53 -7.36
C PRO A 21 10.87 4.61 -8.23
N LYS A 22 10.01 3.59 -8.24
CA LYS A 22 8.77 3.49 -9.04
C LYS A 22 7.64 2.77 -8.30
N ALA A 23 7.49 3.13 -7.03
CA ALA A 23 6.51 2.56 -6.13
C ALA A 23 5.29 3.50 -6.02
N PHE A 24 4.09 2.98 -6.27
CA PHE A 24 2.86 3.71 -5.95
C PHE A 24 2.46 3.41 -4.52
N VAL A 25 2.38 4.44 -3.69
CA VAL A 25 1.96 4.28 -2.30
C VAL A 25 0.50 4.73 -2.17
N ILE A 26 -0.34 3.88 -1.59
CA ILE A 26 -1.77 4.11 -1.38
C ILE A 26 -2.04 4.18 0.12
N ASP A 27 -2.63 5.28 0.55
CA ASP A 27 -3.10 5.48 1.92
C ASP A 27 -4.59 5.13 1.99
N CYS A 28 -4.94 4.04 2.68
CA CYS A 28 -6.33 3.62 2.84
C CYS A 28 -7.04 4.16 4.09
N ARG A 29 -6.43 5.14 4.77
CA ARG A 29 -7.05 5.92 5.86
C ARG A 29 -8.07 6.92 5.32
N SER A 30 -8.79 7.60 6.22
CA SER A 30 -9.72 8.65 5.81
C SER A 30 -8.96 9.87 5.26
N THR A 31 -9.66 10.70 4.49
CA THR A 31 -9.07 11.91 3.90
C THR A 31 -8.59 12.89 4.97
N GLU A 32 -9.29 13.00 6.10
CA GLU A 32 -8.87 13.85 7.21
C GLU A 32 -7.54 13.38 7.84
N GLU A 33 -7.33 12.06 7.96
CA GLU A 33 -6.07 11.51 8.44
C GLU A 33 -4.92 11.76 7.45
N PHE A 34 -5.23 11.78 6.15
CA PHE A 34 -4.25 12.07 5.10
C PHE A 34 -3.89 13.55 5.06
N ASP A 35 -4.87 14.45 5.16
CA ASP A 35 -4.65 15.90 5.21
C ASP A 35 -3.87 16.33 6.46
N ALA A 36 -4.06 15.62 7.59
CA ALA A 36 -3.27 15.85 8.80
C ALA A 36 -1.80 15.46 8.66
N GLY A 37 -1.48 14.56 7.71
CA GLY A 37 -0.11 14.11 7.43
C GLY A 37 -0.11 12.76 6.72
N HIS A 38 0.70 12.67 5.66
CA HIS A 38 0.80 11.48 4.81
C HIS A 38 2.22 11.29 4.27
N VAL A 39 2.49 10.08 3.78
CA VAL A 39 3.75 9.75 3.13
C VAL A 39 3.87 10.52 1.81
N ALA A 40 5.01 11.16 1.56
CA ALA A 40 5.23 11.89 0.31
C ALA A 40 5.05 10.97 -0.92
N ASN A 41 4.39 11.48 -1.96
CA ASN A 41 4.01 10.72 -3.17
C ASN A 41 3.02 9.57 -2.92
N SER A 42 2.30 9.56 -1.79
CA SER A 42 1.17 8.64 -1.61
C SER A 42 -0.15 9.24 -2.10
N CYS A 43 -1.05 8.37 -2.54
CA CYS A 43 -2.40 8.70 -2.96
C CYS A 43 -3.40 8.24 -1.89
N ASN A 44 -4.26 9.14 -1.42
CA ASN A 44 -5.34 8.75 -0.51
C ASN A 44 -6.46 8.04 -1.25
N ILE A 45 -6.70 6.78 -0.89
CA ILE A 45 -7.84 6.01 -1.39
C ILE A 45 -8.52 5.36 -0.18
N PRO A 46 -9.48 6.04 0.46
CA PRO A 46 -10.14 5.53 1.66
C PRO A 46 -10.81 4.19 1.38
N LEU A 47 -10.62 3.22 2.28
CA LEU A 47 -11.23 1.90 2.17
C LEU A 47 -12.78 1.95 2.09
N GLN A 48 -13.38 3.02 2.61
CA GLN A 48 -14.82 3.29 2.54
C GLN A 48 -15.29 3.72 1.14
N HIS A 49 -14.41 4.36 0.35
CA HIS A 49 -14.69 4.79 -1.02
C HIS A 49 -14.29 3.75 -2.06
N LEU A 50 -13.42 2.80 -1.69
CA LEU A 50 -13.08 1.62 -2.48
C LEU A 50 -14.27 0.67 -2.55
N SER A 51 -15.22 1.00 -3.40
CA SER A 51 -16.20 0.07 -3.95
C SER A 51 -15.51 -0.86 -4.94
N ILE A 52 -14.49 -1.58 -4.47
CA ILE A 52 -13.86 -2.76 -5.06
C ILE A 52 -13.97 -2.87 -6.60
N ARG A 53 -13.48 -1.87 -7.33
CA ARG A 53 -13.40 -1.89 -8.79
C ARG A 53 -11.97 -1.69 -9.20
N LYS A 54 -11.48 -2.57 -10.07
CA LYS A 54 -10.14 -2.45 -10.66
C LYS A 54 -9.94 -1.14 -11.39
N ASP A 55 -11.02 -0.61 -11.97
CA ASP A 55 -11.01 0.56 -12.85
C ASP A 55 -10.81 1.88 -12.09
N ASP A 56 -10.96 1.87 -10.76
CA ASP A 56 -10.76 3.06 -9.92
C ASP A 56 -9.28 3.27 -9.54
N PHE A 57 -8.40 2.34 -9.90
CA PHE A 57 -6.97 2.47 -9.63
C PHE A 57 -6.28 3.23 -10.77
N PRO A 58 -5.51 4.29 -10.47
CA PRO A 58 -4.90 5.16 -11.47
C PRO A 58 -3.68 4.54 -12.18
N CYS A 59 -3.52 3.21 -12.14
CA CYS A 59 -2.25 2.53 -12.32
C CYS A 59 -2.43 1.10 -12.86
N ASP A 60 -1.44 0.62 -13.61
CA ASP A 60 -1.53 -0.65 -14.31
C ASP A 60 -1.29 -1.84 -13.36
N CYS A 61 -1.84 -3.02 -13.70
CA CYS A 61 -1.68 -4.24 -12.90
C CYS A 61 -0.22 -4.71 -12.75
N ASP A 62 0.69 -4.18 -13.56
CA ASP A 62 2.12 -4.48 -13.57
C ASP A 62 2.97 -3.54 -12.69
N ASP A 63 2.42 -2.43 -12.23
CA ASP A 63 3.13 -1.51 -11.35
C ASP A 63 3.23 -2.05 -9.92
N HIS A 64 4.20 -1.53 -9.15
CA HIS A 64 4.41 -1.95 -7.77
C HIS A 64 3.59 -1.06 -6.82
N PHE A 65 2.70 -1.70 -6.05
CA PHE A 65 1.79 -1.03 -5.13
C PHE A 65 2.15 -1.30 -3.69
N PHE A 66 2.18 -0.24 -2.90
CA PHE A 66 2.35 -0.28 -1.46
C PHE A 66 1.12 0.32 -0.83
N VAL A 67 0.43 -0.45 -0.02
CA VAL A 67 -0.77 0.03 0.66
C VAL A 67 -0.48 0.13 2.14
N TYR A 68 -0.84 1.23 2.77
CA TYR A 68 -0.74 1.36 4.20
C TYR A 68 -2.03 1.91 4.79
N CYS A 69 -2.28 1.52 6.03
CA CYS A 69 -3.33 2.10 6.85
C CYS A 69 -2.68 2.65 8.13
N LYS A 70 -3.49 2.96 9.14
CA LYS A 70 -2.98 3.40 10.45
C LYS A 70 -1.97 2.41 11.07
N SER A 71 -2.33 1.12 11.18
CA SER A 71 -1.56 0.10 11.93
C SER A 71 -1.12 -1.15 11.14
N GLY A 72 -1.46 -1.23 9.85
CA GLY A 72 -1.12 -2.35 8.94
C GLY A 72 -2.23 -3.41 8.71
N ASN A 73 -3.21 -3.56 9.61
CA ASN A 73 -4.23 -4.62 9.49
C ASN A 73 -5.14 -4.47 8.25
N ARG A 74 -5.66 -3.26 8.02
CA ARG A 74 -6.58 -2.99 6.91
C ARG A 74 -5.88 -3.09 5.55
N SER A 75 -4.64 -2.62 5.49
CA SER A 75 -3.82 -2.67 4.27
C SER A 75 -3.41 -4.09 3.90
N ALA A 76 -3.19 -5.00 4.86
CA ALA A 76 -2.90 -6.41 4.58
C ALA A 76 -4.06 -7.13 3.87
N THR A 77 -5.29 -6.93 4.36
CA THR A 77 -6.51 -7.45 3.71
C THR A 77 -6.66 -6.90 2.29
N PHE A 78 -6.42 -5.59 2.14
CA PHE A 78 -6.53 -4.92 0.85
C PHE A 78 -5.47 -5.38 -0.17
N ALA A 79 -4.21 -5.54 0.26
CA ALA A 79 -3.15 -6.05 -0.58
C ALA A 79 -3.42 -7.50 -1.01
N THR A 80 -3.97 -8.33 -0.10
CA THR A 80 -4.39 -9.69 -0.43
C THR A 80 -5.52 -9.70 -1.45
N TYR A 81 -6.50 -8.80 -1.29
CA TYR A 81 -7.59 -8.64 -2.23
C TYR A 81 -7.08 -8.23 -3.62
N LEU A 82 -6.20 -7.23 -3.69
CA LEU A 82 -5.58 -6.76 -4.94
C LEU A 82 -4.79 -7.87 -5.65
N ARG A 83 -4.04 -8.69 -4.91
CA ARG A 83 -3.39 -9.87 -5.47
C ARG A 83 -4.38 -10.87 -6.04
N SER A 84 -5.53 -11.08 -5.37
CA SER A 84 -6.55 -12.03 -5.82
C SER A 84 -7.22 -11.60 -7.13
N ILE A 85 -7.33 -10.30 -7.38
CA ILE A 85 -7.88 -9.78 -8.63
C ILE A 85 -6.82 -9.65 -9.73
N GLY A 86 -5.52 -9.77 -9.44
CA GLY A 86 -4.45 -9.82 -10.48
C GLY A 86 -3.32 -8.80 -10.32
N TYR A 87 -3.38 -7.92 -9.31
CA TYR A 87 -2.26 -7.05 -8.94
C TYR A 87 -1.23 -7.85 -8.16
N THR A 88 -0.38 -8.59 -8.87
CA THR A 88 0.60 -9.51 -8.27
C THR A 88 1.68 -8.79 -7.44
N LYS A 89 2.00 -7.54 -7.80
CA LYS A 89 3.00 -6.69 -7.15
C LYS A 89 2.35 -5.71 -6.16
N CYS A 90 1.49 -6.20 -5.29
CA CYS A 90 0.89 -5.39 -4.22
C CYS A 90 1.40 -5.83 -2.84
N GLN A 91 1.90 -4.91 -2.02
CA GLN A 91 2.39 -5.18 -0.66
C GLN A 91 1.76 -4.22 0.34
N SER A 92 1.57 -4.67 1.58
CA SER A 92 1.15 -3.85 2.71
C SER A 92 2.37 -3.33 3.45
N ILE A 93 2.39 -2.04 3.80
CA ILE A 93 3.46 -1.50 4.65
C ILE A 93 3.21 -1.97 6.09
N LYS A 94 4.19 -2.69 6.63
CA LYS A 94 4.17 -3.19 8.01
C LYS A 94 4.29 -2.04 9.00
N GLY A 95 3.44 -2.04 10.02
CA GLY A 95 3.37 -0.97 11.02
C GLY A 95 2.58 0.27 10.58
N GLY A 96 2.16 0.34 9.31
CA GLY A 96 1.31 1.41 8.80
C GLY A 96 1.90 2.81 8.98
N PHE A 97 1.01 3.79 9.14
CA PHE A 97 1.36 5.17 9.38
C PHE A 97 1.97 5.42 10.77
N GLU A 98 1.59 4.62 11.78
CA GLU A 98 2.15 4.76 13.13
C GLU A 98 3.67 4.55 13.12
N GLN A 99 4.14 3.53 12.40
CA GLN A 99 5.58 3.26 12.29
C GLN A 99 6.32 4.25 11.37
N TRP A 100 5.60 4.97 10.50
CA TRP A 100 6.16 6.10 9.74
C TRP A 100 6.38 7.33 10.62
N GLY A 101 5.38 7.67 11.45
CA GLY A 101 5.45 8.80 12.38
C GLY A 101 6.59 8.64 13.39
N GLU A 102 6.86 7.43 13.85
CA GLU A 102 7.99 7.15 14.76
C GLU A 102 9.36 7.43 14.11
N GLN A 103 9.51 7.23 12.80
CA GLN A 103 10.78 7.50 12.10
C GLN A 103 11.04 8.99 11.84
N THR A 104 10.03 9.84 12.03
CA THR A 104 10.14 11.29 11.78
C THR A 104 10.49 12.09 13.04
N THR A 105 10.63 11.43 14.19
CA THR A 105 11.13 12.08 15.42
C THR A 105 12.65 12.04 15.43
N CYS A 106 13.26 13.12 14.95
CA CYS A 106 14.63 13.51 15.30
C CYS A 106 14.64 14.94 15.83
#